data_AF-A0A968VWC7-F1
#
_entry.id   AF-A0A968VWC7-F1
#
_cell.length_a   1.000
_cell.length_b   1.000
_cell.length_c   1.000
_cell.angle_alpha   90.00
_cell.angle_beta   90.00
_cell.angle_gamma   90.00
#
_symmetry.space_group_name_H-M   'P 1'
#
loop_
_entity.id
_entity.type
_entity.pdbx_description
1 polymer ?
#
loop_
_entity_poly.entity_id
_entity_poly.type
_entity_poly.pdbx_seq_one_letter_code
_entity_poly.pdbx_strand_id
1 'polypeptide(L)' 'MYPCNTKPGLNIFPNPSNGEITLISGSGTTMYFYNSLGKLLCAHKVDKGVNHINTSWLGSGLFIIRAHNSSLHTKLIINP' A
#
# COMPACT_ATOMS: atom_id res chain seq x y z
N MET A 1 6.66 20.01 21.52
CA MET A 1 6.38 18.81 20.70
C MET A 1 5.44 19.24 19.58
N TYR A 2 5.87 19.19 18.32
CA TYR A 2 4.98 19.46 17.19
C TYR A 2 4.03 18.27 17.02
N PRO A 3 2.70 18.47 16.85
CA PRO A 3 1.81 17.36 16.56
C PRO A 3 2.19 16.78 15.19
N CYS A 4 2.53 15.50 15.16
CA CYS A 4 2.68 14.77 13.92
C CYS A 4 1.28 14.76 13.26
N ASN A 5 1.11 15.60 12.24
CA ASN A 5 -0.14 15.77 11.54
C ASN A 5 -0.37 14.52 10.68
N THR A 6 -0.83 13.44 11.30
CA THR A 6 -1.32 12.26 10.60
C THR A 6 -2.60 12.67 9.91
N LYS A 7 -2.47 13.13 8.65
CA LYS A 7 -3.61 13.23 7.74
C LYS A 7 -4.42 11.93 7.89
N PRO A 8 -5.76 11.97 7.94
CA PRO A 8 -6.59 10.78 7.90
C PRO A 8 -6.42 10.15 6.51
N GLY A 9 -5.32 9.42 6.36
CA GLY A 9 -4.67 9.15 5.11
C GLY A 9 -4.00 7.80 5.23
N LEU A 10 -4.25 6.98 4.23
CA LEU A 10 -3.70 5.65 4.04
C LEU A 10 -2.23 5.57 4.47
N ASN A 11 -1.93 4.76 5.50
CA ASN A 11 -0.56 4.49 5.91
C ASN A 11 -0.19 3.07 5.49
N ILE A 12 0.99 2.91 4.88
CA ILE A 12 1.46 1.61 4.40
C ILE A 12 2.91 1.41 4.83
N PHE A 13 3.19 0.33 5.55
CA PHE A 13 4.52 0.00 6.07
C PHE A 13 4.73 -1.53 6.11
N PRO A 14 5.97 -2.03 6.19
CA PRO A 14 7.23 -1.30 6.02
C PRO A 14 7.47 -0.93 4.56
N ASN A 15 8.17 0.18 4.28
CA ASN A 15 8.65 0.53 2.94
C ASN A 15 10.18 0.71 3.01
N PRO A 16 11.00 -0.22 2.45
CA PRO A 16 10.61 -1.34 1.60
C PRO A 16 9.92 -2.49 2.35
N SER A 17 9.19 -3.36 1.65
CA SER A 17 8.56 -4.56 2.25
C SER A 17 9.17 -5.87 1.79
N ASN A 18 9.18 -6.85 2.69
CA ASN A 18 9.66 -8.21 2.44
C ASN A 18 8.50 -9.22 2.39
N GLY A 19 7.71 -9.20 1.31
CA GLY A 19 6.60 -10.14 1.14
C GLY A 19 5.32 -9.87 1.94
N GLU A 20 5.30 -8.91 2.86
CA GLU A 20 4.09 -8.50 3.59
C GLU A 20 4.06 -6.99 3.83
N ILE A 21 2.84 -6.43 3.80
CA ILE A 21 2.59 -5.03 4.13
C ILE A 21 1.43 -4.91 5.12
N THR A 22 1.59 -4.01 6.08
CA THR A 22 0.52 -3.51 6.93
C THR A 22 -0.02 -2.21 6.36
N LEU A 23 -1.34 -2.15 6.25
CA LEU A 23 -2.07 -1.00 5.73
C LEU A 23 -3.09 -0.53 6.77
N ILE A 24 -2.99 0.75 7.15
CA ILE A 24 -3.94 1.39 8.04
C ILE A 24 -4.78 2.37 7.22
N SER A 25 -6.09 2.09 7.12
CA SER A 25 -7.04 2.93 6.39
C SER A 25 -8.09 3.53 7.33
N GLY A 26 -8.40 4.81 7.14
CA GLY A 26 -9.48 5.50 7.87
C GLY A 26 -10.89 5.09 7.44
N SER A 27 -11.03 4.46 6.27
CA SER A 27 -12.30 4.01 5.67
C SER A 27 -12.09 2.78 4.78
N GLY A 28 -13.19 2.07 4.47
CA GLY A 28 -13.16 1.00 3.47
C GLY A 28 -12.85 1.56 2.07
N THR A 29 -11.95 0.93 1.34
CA THR A 29 -11.52 1.37 0.00
C THR A 29 -11.04 0.19 -0.85
N THR A 30 -10.79 0.44 -2.13
CA THR A 30 -10.11 -0.51 -3.01
C THR A 30 -8.68 -0.02 -3.27
N MET A 31 -7.72 -0.92 -3.07
CA MET A 31 -6.31 -0.71 -3.32
C MET A 31 -5.91 -1.33 -4.65
N TYR A 32 -5.13 -0.60 -5.43
CA TYR A 32 -4.65 -1.01 -6.74
C TYR A 32 -3.13 -1.08 -6.71
N PHE A 33 -2.59 -2.20 -7.19
CA PHE A 33 -1.16 -2.44 -7.31
C PHE A 33 -0.76 -2.38 -8.77
N TYR A 34 0.19 -1.51 -9.09
CA TYR A 34 0.76 -1.37 -10.43
C TYR A 34 2.24 -1.72 -10.41
N ASN A 35 2.75 -2.26 -11.51
CA ASN A 35 4.19 -2.35 -11.70
C ASN A 35 4.79 -0.97 -12.03
N SER A 36 6.13 -0.90 -12.13
CA SER A 36 6.86 0.32 -12.49
C SER A 36 6.52 0.90 -13.88
N LEU A 37 5.90 0.11 -14.76
CA LEU A 37 5.41 0.54 -16.07
C LEU A 37 3.96 1.08 -16.02
N GLY A 38 3.33 1.10 -14.85
CA GLY A 38 1.94 1.54 -14.68
C GLY A 38 0.88 0.49 -15.07
N LYS A 39 1.28 -0.77 -15.32
CA LYS A 39 0.33 -1.87 -15.59
C LYS A 39 -0.29 -2.32 -14.27
N LEU A 40 -1.63 -2.35 -14.22
CA LEU A 40 -2.38 -2.90 -13.10
C LEU A 40 -2.12 -4.41 -12.96
N LEU A 41 -1.70 -4.84 -11.77
CA LEU A 41 -1.44 -6.24 -11.43
C LEU A 41 -2.59 -6.85 -10.63
N CYS A 42 -3.10 -6.10 -9.64
CA CYS A 42 -4.12 -6.58 -8.72
C CYS A 42 -4.94 -5.42 -8.14
N ALA A 43 -6.19 -5.71 -7.80
CA ALA A 43 -7.04 -4.85 -6.98
C ALA A 43 -7.49 -5.63 -5.73
N HIS A 44 -7.35 -5.02 -4.56
CA HIS A 44 -7.67 -5.62 -3.28
C HIS A 44 -8.63 -4.73 -2.50
N LYS A 45 -9.71 -5.30 -1.97
CA LYS A 45 -10.62 -4.59 -1.07
C LYS A 45 -9.99 -4.51 0.32
N VAL A 46 -10.07 -3.34 0.92
CA VAL A 46 -9.46 -3.03 2.20
C VAL A 46 -10.54 -2.45 3.10
N ASP A 47 -10.61 -2.98 4.33
CA ASP A 47 -11.55 -2.52 5.33
C ASP A 47 -10.99 -1.33 6.12
N LYS A 48 -11.87 -0.63 6.83
CA LYS A 48 -11.45 0.40 7.78
C LYS A 48 -10.64 -0.24 8.91
N GLY A 49 -9.51 0.36 9.26
CA GLY A 49 -8.60 -0.12 10.31
C GLY A 49 -7.33 -0.74 9.75
N VAL A 50 -6.80 -1.76 10.43
CA VAL A 50 -5.54 -2.43 10.10
C VAL A 50 -5.81 -3.62 9.19
N ASN A 51 -5.10 -3.70 8.07
CA ASN A 51 -5.18 -4.77 7.10
C ASN A 51 -3.78 -5.32 6.85
N HIS A 52 -3.65 -6.65 6.87
CA HIS A 52 -2.42 -7.35 6.54
C HIS A 52 -2.53 -7.93 5.14
N ILE A 53 -1.62 -7.54 4.25
CA ILE A 53 -1.65 -7.95 2.85
C ILE A 53 -0.36 -8.69 2.53
N ASN A 54 -0.49 -9.95 2.14
CA ASN A 54 0.62 -10.71 1.57
C ASN A 54 0.95 -10.16 0.18
N THR A 55 2.22 -9.81 -0.01
CA THR A 55 2.81 -9.35 -1.28
C THR A 55 3.92 -10.27 -1.77
N SER A 56 4.07 -11.48 -1.22
CA SER A 56 5.07 -12.46 -1.66
C SER A 56 4.85 -12.91 -3.11
N TRP A 57 3.62 -12.81 -3.60
CA TRP A 57 3.26 -13.08 -4.99
C TRP A 57 3.77 -11.98 -5.96
N LEU A 58 4.07 -10.79 -5.45
CA LEU A 58 4.77 -9.75 -6.22
C LEU A 58 6.25 -10.09 -6.18
N GLY A 59 6.87 -10.39 -7.33
CA GLY A 59 8.33 -10.53 -7.42
C GLY A 59 9.05 -9.25 -6.99
N SER A 60 10.36 -9.32 -6.76
CA SER A 60 11.15 -8.17 -6.30
C SER A 60 11.13 -7.02 -7.32
N GLY A 61 10.87 -5.78 -6.87
CA GLY A 61 10.79 -4.63 -7.75
C GLY A 61 10.10 -3.40 -7.17
N LEU A 62 10.01 -2.35 -7.98
CA LEU A 62 9.27 -1.14 -7.63
C LEU A 62 7.79 -1.28 -8.04
N PHE A 63 6.89 -0.98 -7.10
CA PHE A 63 5.46 -1.02 -7.33
C PHE A 63 4.80 0.29 -6.89
N ILE A 64 3.67 0.60 -7.52
CA ILE A 64 2.89 1.78 -7.19
C ILE A 64 1.60 1.29 -6.55
N ILE A 65 1.23 1.86 -5.40
CA ILE A 65 0.02 1.46 -4.68
C ILE A 65 -0.92 2.67 -4.59
N ARG A 66 -2.13 2.50 -5.12
CA ARG A 66 -3.14 3.58 -5.17
C ARG A 66 -4.41 3.14 -4.47
N ALA A 67 -4.97 3.99 -3.61
CA ALA A 67 -6.34 3.84 -3.14
C ALA A 67 -7.34 4.46 -4.12
N HIS A 68 -8.53 3.88 -4.26
CA HIS A 68 -9.59 4.35 -5.16
C HIS A 68 -9.98 5.82 -4.92
N ASN A 69 -10.13 6.21 -3.65
CA ASN A 69 -10.67 7.51 -3.22
C ASN A 69 -9.64 8.42 -2.53
N SER A 70 -8.33 8.17 -2.67
CA SER A 70 -7.30 8.94 -1.94
C SER A 70 -6.01 9.15 -2.76
N SER A 71 -5.08 9.93 -2.20
CA SER A 71 -3.79 10.30 -2.78
C SER A 71 -2.92 9.09 -3.15
N LEU A 72 -2.07 9.26 -4.17
CA LEU A 72 -1.11 8.27 -4.64
C LEU A 72 0.00 8.03 -3.60
N HIS A 73 0.33 6.76 -3.32
CA HIS A 73 1.47 6.39 -2.48
C HIS A 73 2.44 5.47 -3.27
N THR A 74 3.73 5.80 -3.29
CA THR A 74 4.76 4.99 -3.95
C THR A 74 5.44 4.07 -2.94
N LYS A 75 5.59 2.77 -3.24
CA LYS A 75 6.15 1.79 -2.30
C LYS A 75 7.11 0.80 -2.96
N LEU A 76 8.31 0.65 -2.41
CA LEU A 76 9.31 -0.31 -2.87
C LEU A 76 9.03 -1.69 -2.24
N ILE A 77 9.01 -2.76 -3.03
CA ILE A 77 8.85 -4.14 -2.55
C ILE A 77 10.14 -4.90 -2.86
N ILE A 78 10.79 -5.42 -1.82
CA ILE A 78 12.04 -6.18 -1.93
C ILE A 78 11.75 -7.58 -1.40
N ASN A 79 11.56 -8.55 -2.29
CA ASN A 79 11.60 -9.95 -1.91
C ASN A 79 13.06 -10.45 -2.07
N PRO A 80 13.63 -11.19 -1.10
CA PRO A 80 14.93 -11.83 -1.22
C PRO A 80 14.92 -12.94 -2.28
#